data_AF-A0A6D0ILE2-F1
#
_entry.id   AF-A0A6D0ILE2-F1
#
_cell.length_a   1.000
_cell.length_b   1.000
_cell.length_c   1.000
_cell.angle_alpha   90.00
_cell.angle_beta   90.00
_cell.angle_gamma   90.00
#
_symmetry.space_group_name_H-M   'P 1'
#
loop_
_entity.id
_entity.type
_entity.pdbx_description
1 polymer ?
#
loop_
_entity_poly.entity_id
_entity_poly.type
_entity_poly.pdbx_seq_one_letter_code
_entity_poly.pdbx_strand_id
1 'polypeptide(L)'
;MKSLRLMLCAMPLMLTGCSTMSSVNWSAANPWNWFGSSTKVSEQGVGELTASTPLQEQAIADALDGDYRLRSGMKTANGNVVRFFEVMKDDNVAMVINGEQGTISRIDVLDSDIPADTGVKIGTPFSDLYSKAFGNCQKADGDDNRA
;
A
#
# COMPACT_ATOMS: atom_id res chain seq x y z
N MET A 1 27.17 34.44 47.68
CA MET A 1 26.05 33.90 46.88
C MET A 1 25.74 34.79 45.65
N LYS A 2 26.70 34.97 44.73
CA LYS A 2 26.57 35.89 43.57
C LYS A 2 26.75 35.23 42.20
N SER A 3 27.16 33.96 42.12
CA SER A 3 27.29 33.24 40.84
C SER A 3 26.04 32.43 40.44
N LEU A 4 25.09 32.22 41.35
CA LEU A 4 23.93 31.36 41.08
C LEU A 4 22.82 32.04 40.25
N ARG A 5 22.87 33.37 40.09
CA ARG A 5 21.90 34.12 39.27
C ARG A 5 22.29 34.23 37.79
N LEU A 6 23.55 33.97 37.44
CA LEU A 6 24.02 34.10 36.05
C LEU A 6 23.84 32.83 35.22
N MET A 7 23.61 31.67 35.85
CA MET A 7 23.36 30.42 35.12
C MET A 7 21.89 30.22 34.72
N LEU A 8 20.94 30.97 35.30
CA LEU A 8 19.51 30.74 35.05
C LEU A 8 18.96 31.46 33.80
N CYS A 9 19.72 32.38 33.20
CA CYS A 9 19.27 33.16 32.04
C CYS A 9 19.87 32.70 30.70
N ALA A 10 20.79 31.73 30.68
CA ALA A 10 21.44 31.25 29.46
C ALA A 10 20.78 29.98 28.86
N MET A 11 19.80 29.40 29.54
CA MET A 11 19.15 28.16 29.12
C MET A 11 18.01 28.28 28.09
N PRO A 12 17.38 29.45 27.80
CA PRO A 12 16.38 29.53 26.73
C PRO A 12 16.98 29.67 25.32
N LEU A 13 18.28 29.96 25.18
CA LEU A 13 18.90 30.30 23.90
C LEU A 13 19.41 29.09 23.09
N MET A 14 19.18 27.86 23.56
CA MET A 14 19.53 26.63 22.83
C MET A 14 18.31 25.85 22.32
N LEU A 15 17.12 26.46 22.31
CA LEU A 15 15.88 25.84 21.81
C LEU A 15 15.37 26.44 20.49
N THR A 16 16.14 27.30 19.82
CA THR A 16 15.83 27.80 18.48
C THR A 16 16.78 27.18 17.46
N GLY A 17 16.56 25.91 17.14
CA GLY A 17 17.35 25.23 16.13
C GLY A 17 16.74 23.88 15.77
N CYS A 18 15.63 23.92 14.99
CA CYS A 18 15.18 22.89 14.04
C CYS A 18 13.71 23.14 13.62
N SER A 19 13.36 24.33 13.11
CA SER A 19 12.05 24.59 12.50
C SER A 19 12.00 24.33 10.98
N THR A 20 12.96 23.58 10.43
CA THR A 20 13.00 23.23 9.00
C THR A 20 12.98 21.72 8.76
N MET A 21 12.11 20.99 9.47
CA MET A 21 11.67 19.66 9.02
C MET A 21 10.20 19.73 8.62
N SER A 22 9.94 20.46 7.53
CA SER A 22 8.68 20.43 6.80
C SER A 22 8.59 19.15 5.96
N SER A 23 8.62 17.98 6.60
CA SER A 23 8.25 16.69 5.99
C SER A 23 8.05 15.61 7.04
N VAL A 24 7.49 15.97 8.20
CA VAL A 24 6.95 14.95 9.10
C VAL A 24 5.78 14.29 8.38
N ASN A 25 6.02 13.10 7.83
CA ASN A 25 5.00 12.22 7.30
C ASN A 25 4.10 11.84 8.48
N TRP A 26 2.92 12.45 8.57
CA TRP A 26 1.97 12.23 9.65
C TRP A 26 1.48 10.77 9.71
N SER A 27 1.64 10.00 8.64
CA SER A 27 1.40 8.56 8.62
C SER A 27 2.39 7.80 9.51
N ALA A 28 3.62 8.30 9.71
CA ALA A 28 4.59 7.69 10.64
C ALA A 28 4.43 8.16 12.10
N ALA A 29 3.64 9.21 12.35
CA ALA A 29 3.42 9.78 13.67
C ALA A 29 2.13 9.27 14.35
N ASN A 30 1.30 8.50 13.64
CA ASN A 30 0.10 7.90 14.19
C ASN A 30 0.46 6.60 14.93
N PRO A 31 0.24 6.51 16.27
CA PRO A 31 0.60 5.32 17.05
C PRO A 31 -0.09 4.04 16.58
N TRP A 32 -1.19 4.15 15.84
CA TRP A 32 -1.94 3.04 15.26
C TRP A 32 -1.21 2.37 14.09
N ASN A 33 -0.38 3.11 13.33
CA ASN A 33 0.40 2.55 12.22
C ASN A 33 1.64 1.77 12.70
N TRP A 34 2.03 1.95 13.97
CA TRP A 34 3.16 1.23 14.56
C TRP A 34 2.77 -0.16 15.09
N PHE A 35 1.49 -0.39 15.37
CA PHE A 35 0.96 -1.72 15.61
C PHE A 35 0.62 -2.35 14.26
N GLY A 36 1.64 -2.61 13.45
CA GLY A 36 1.55 -3.09 12.07
C GLY A 36 0.56 -4.24 11.95
N SER A 37 -0.66 -3.93 11.50
CA SER A 37 -1.56 -4.93 10.97
C SER A 37 -0.91 -5.44 9.70
N SER A 38 -0.68 -6.75 9.61
CA SER A 38 -0.22 -7.33 8.35
C SER A 38 -1.16 -6.91 7.23
N THR A 39 -0.60 -6.42 6.12
CA THR A 39 -1.38 -6.05 4.93
C THR A 39 -2.20 -7.26 4.50
N LYS A 40 -3.51 -7.05 4.37
CA LYS A 40 -4.47 -8.09 3.97
C LYS A 40 -5.40 -7.58 2.89
N VAL A 41 -5.86 -8.50 2.05
CA VAL A 41 -6.98 -8.25 1.14
C VAL A 41 -8.27 -8.30 1.95
N SER A 42 -9.09 -7.27 1.82
CA SER A 42 -10.41 -7.15 2.42
C SER A 42 -11.42 -6.69 1.38
N GLU A 43 -12.70 -6.69 1.74
CA GLU A 43 -13.78 -6.17 0.87
C GLU A 43 -13.57 -4.70 0.47
N GLN A 44 -12.88 -3.91 1.30
CA GLN A 44 -12.67 -2.47 1.05
C GLN A 44 -11.38 -2.17 0.29
N GLY A 45 -10.49 -3.15 0.12
CA GLY A 45 -9.20 -2.97 -0.52
C GLY A 45 -8.08 -3.79 0.11
N VAL A 46 -6.83 -3.36 -0.10
CA VAL A 46 -5.62 -4.07 0.34
C VAL A 46 -4.83 -3.19 1.30
N GLY A 47 -4.88 -3.52 2.60
CA GLY A 47 -4.38 -2.61 3.64
C GLY A 47 -5.09 -1.26 3.57
N GLU A 48 -4.33 -0.18 3.44
CA GLU A 48 -4.85 1.20 3.29
C GLU A 48 -5.19 1.58 1.83
N LEU A 49 -4.88 0.73 0.85
CA LEU A 49 -5.26 0.97 -0.55
C LEU A 49 -6.74 0.68 -0.75
N THR A 50 -7.53 1.72 -1.05
CA THR A 50 -8.98 1.62 -1.27
C THR A 50 -9.39 2.24 -2.60
N ALA A 51 -10.67 2.10 -2.97
CA ALA A 51 -11.24 2.75 -4.15
C ALA A 51 -11.15 4.30 -4.12
N SER A 52 -10.94 4.90 -2.95
CA SER A 52 -10.77 6.36 -2.81
C SER A 52 -9.34 6.83 -3.03
N THR A 53 -8.36 5.90 -3.00
CA THR A 53 -6.95 6.23 -3.17
C THR A 53 -6.71 6.75 -4.59
N PRO A 54 -6.12 7.95 -4.76
CA PRO A 54 -5.74 8.45 -6.07
C PRO A 54 -4.72 7.52 -6.72
N LEU A 55 -4.85 7.27 -8.02
CA LEU A 55 -3.90 6.47 -8.79
C LEU A 55 -2.63 7.28 -9.09
N GLN A 56 -1.90 7.63 -8.04
CA GLN A 56 -0.67 8.43 -8.05
C GLN A 56 0.40 7.71 -7.23
N GLU A 57 1.64 7.74 -7.71
CA GLU A 57 2.76 7.02 -7.09
C GLU A 57 2.92 7.35 -5.60
N GLN A 58 2.88 8.64 -5.26
CA GLN A 58 3.01 9.09 -3.87
C GLN A 58 1.88 8.56 -2.97
N ALA A 59 0.62 8.65 -3.43
CA ALA A 59 -0.53 8.19 -2.64
C ALA A 59 -0.52 6.67 -2.44
N ILE A 60 -0.04 5.92 -3.44
CA ILE A 60 0.13 4.47 -3.36
C ILE A 60 1.29 4.13 -2.40
N ALA A 61 2.43 4.82 -2.52
CA ALA A 61 3.59 4.61 -1.65
C ALA A 61 3.27 4.92 -0.18
N ASP A 62 2.53 6.00 0.09
CA ASP A 62 2.13 6.38 1.45
C ASP A 62 1.15 5.40 2.09
N ALA A 63 0.37 4.67 1.27
CA ALA A 63 -0.59 3.66 1.73
C ALA A 63 0.02 2.24 1.85
N LEU A 64 1.16 2.01 1.21
CA LEU A 64 1.89 0.74 1.30
C LEU A 64 2.89 0.81 2.46
N ASP A 65 2.68 -0.03 3.47
CA ASP A 65 3.68 -0.22 4.52
C ASP A 65 4.77 -1.18 4.01
N GLY A 66 6.02 -0.69 3.91
CA GLY A 66 7.20 -1.50 3.55
C GLY A 66 8.05 -0.96 2.39
N ASP A 67 9.19 -1.63 2.16
CA ASP A 67 10.19 -1.27 1.13
C ASP A 67 9.78 -1.75 -0.28
N TYR A 68 8.58 -1.37 -0.72
CA TYR A 68 8.11 -1.67 -2.07
C TYR A 68 8.62 -0.63 -3.07
N ARG A 69 9.03 -1.10 -4.25
CA ARG A 69 9.40 -0.22 -5.37
C ARG A 69 8.25 -0.15 -6.37
N LEU A 70 7.84 1.06 -6.76
CA LEU A 70 6.77 1.25 -7.74
C LEU A 70 7.32 1.38 -9.16
N ARG A 71 6.58 0.82 -10.13
CA ARG A 71 6.81 1.02 -11.57
C ARG A 71 5.49 1.38 -12.22
N SER A 72 5.45 2.47 -12.97
CA SER A 72 4.25 2.85 -13.72
C SER A 72 4.24 2.22 -15.12
N GLY A 73 3.05 1.87 -15.60
CA GLY A 73 2.81 1.44 -16.97
C GLY A 73 1.52 2.05 -17.54
N MET A 74 1.34 1.89 -18.85
CA MET A 74 0.09 2.20 -19.54
C MET A 74 -0.34 0.99 -20.37
N LYS A 75 -1.64 0.69 -20.36
CA LYS A 75 -2.24 -0.37 -21.19
C LYS A 75 -3.57 0.08 -21.78
N THR A 76 -4.09 -0.67 -22.74
CA THR A 76 -5.42 -0.41 -23.29
C THR A 76 -6.47 -1.22 -22.52
N ALA A 77 -7.49 -0.55 -22.00
CA ALA A 77 -8.66 -1.17 -21.40
C ALA A 77 -9.93 -0.53 -21.98
N ASN A 78 -10.85 -1.34 -22.48
CA ASN A 78 -12.10 -0.88 -23.11
C ASN A 78 -11.90 0.17 -24.22
N GLY A 79 -10.82 0.04 -24.99
CA GLY A 79 -10.45 0.98 -26.05
C GLY A 79 -9.76 2.27 -25.59
N ASN A 80 -9.62 2.49 -24.28
CA ASN A 80 -8.94 3.65 -23.71
C ASN A 80 -7.55 3.30 -23.18
N VAL A 81 -6.63 4.25 -23.21
CA VAL A 81 -5.32 4.10 -22.56
C VAL A 81 -5.48 4.41 -21.07
N VAL A 82 -5.23 3.41 -20.23
CA VAL A 82 -5.29 3.51 -18.76
C VAL A 82 -3.89 3.34 -18.16
N ARG A 83 -3.63 4.05 -17.07
CA ARG A 83 -2.40 3.91 -16.29
C ARG A 83 -2.58 2.80 -15.25
N PHE A 84 -1.49 2.11 -14.94
CA PHE A 84 -1.42 1.18 -13.82
C PHE A 84 -0.05 1.28 -13.14
N PHE A 85 0.07 0.72 -11.94
CA PHE A 85 1.32 0.60 -11.20
C PHE A 85 1.59 -0.85 -10.86
N GLU A 86 2.81 -1.31 -11.10
CA GLU A 86 3.34 -2.54 -10.54
C GLU A 86 4.07 -2.20 -9.24
N VAL A 87 3.71 -2.92 -8.18
CA VAL A 87 4.40 -2.89 -6.90
C VAL A 87 5.39 -4.03 -6.91
N MET A 88 6.68 -3.71 -6.82
CA MET A 88 7.78 -4.65 -6.86
C MET A 88 8.27 -4.95 -5.45
N LYS A 89 8.45 -6.24 -5.15
CA LYS A 89 9.18 -6.74 -3.98
C LYS A 89 10.40 -7.49 -4.49
N ASP A 90 11.57 -6.99 -4.17
CA ASP A 90 12.83 -7.40 -4.79
C ASP A 90 12.74 -7.28 -6.33
N ASP A 91 12.87 -8.42 -7.03
CA ASP A 91 12.82 -8.53 -8.49
C ASP A 91 11.45 -9.01 -9.02
N ASN A 92 10.48 -9.26 -8.14
CA ASN A 92 9.17 -9.82 -8.50
C ASN A 92 8.04 -8.80 -8.38
N VAL A 93 7.02 -8.95 -9.23
CA VAL A 93 5.78 -8.18 -9.11
C VAL A 93 4.98 -8.75 -7.94
N ALA A 94 4.81 -7.95 -6.89
CA ALA A 94 4.04 -8.28 -5.70
C ALA A 94 2.56 -7.91 -5.86
N MET A 95 2.26 -6.79 -6.51
CA MET A 95 0.89 -6.37 -6.79
C MET A 95 0.82 -5.58 -8.11
N VAL A 96 -0.35 -5.58 -8.75
CA VAL A 96 -0.68 -4.71 -9.89
C VAL A 96 -1.90 -3.88 -9.53
N ILE A 97 -1.72 -2.57 -9.50
CA ILE A 97 -2.74 -1.59 -9.14
C ILE A 97 -3.24 -0.90 -10.42
N ASN A 98 -4.48 -1.19 -10.77
CA ASN A 98 -5.18 -0.58 -11.88
C ASN A 98 -6.07 0.55 -11.38
N GLY A 99 -6.25 1.58 -12.19
CA GLY A 99 -7.19 2.64 -11.87
C GLY A 99 -8.05 3.04 -13.04
N GLU A 100 -9.19 3.61 -12.68
CA GLU A 100 -10.17 4.17 -13.59
C GLU A 100 -10.57 5.56 -13.04
N GLN A 101 -10.77 6.52 -13.94
CA GLN A 101 -11.15 7.89 -13.58
C GLN A 101 -10.21 8.56 -12.54
N GLY A 102 -8.94 8.14 -12.48
CA GLY A 102 -7.92 8.73 -11.61
C GLY A 102 -7.82 8.15 -10.19
N THR A 103 -8.61 7.13 -9.86
CA THR A 103 -8.58 6.42 -8.57
C THR A 103 -8.35 4.92 -8.78
N ILE A 104 -7.97 4.20 -7.73
CA ILE A 104 -7.80 2.75 -7.79
C ILE A 104 -9.15 2.08 -8.08
N SER A 105 -9.17 1.18 -9.05
CA SER A 105 -10.38 0.41 -9.42
C SER A 105 -10.21 -1.10 -9.25
N ARG A 106 -8.97 -1.62 -9.29
CA ARG A 106 -8.67 -3.03 -9.11
C ARG A 106 -7.23 -3.24 -8.65
N ILE A 107 -7.04 -4.13 -7.69
CA ILE A 107 -5.71 -4.56 -7.21
C ILE A 107 -5.60 -6.06 -7.42
N ASP A 108 -4.61 -6.49 -8.19
CA ASP A 108 -4.23 -7.89 -8.33
C ASP A 108 -3.05 -8.15 -7.38
N VAL A 109 -3.17 -9.12 -6.47
CA VAL A 109 -2.14 -9.45 -5.47
C VAL A 109 -1.44 -10.75 -5.85
N LEU A 110 -0.12 -10.69 -5.96
CA LEU A 110 0.78 -11.79 -6.34
C LEU A 110 1.75 -12.17 -5.21
N ASP A 111 1.87 -11.35 -4.16
CA ASP A 111 2.68 -11.65 -2.98
C ASP A 111 1.97 -12.65 -2.06
N SER A 112 2.60 -13.81 -1.83
CA SER A 112 2.05 -14.85 -0.95
C SER A 112 2.01 -14.45 0.52
N ASP A 113 2.73 -13.39 0.91
CA ASP A 113 2.75 -12.88 2.27
C ASP A 113 1.53 -11.99 2.59
N ILE A 114 0.71 -11.67 1.59
CA ILE A 114 -0.52 -10.87 1.72
C ILE A 114 -1.74 -11.80 1.60
N PRO A 115 -2.28 -12.33 2.71
CA PRO A 115 -3.48 -13.15 2.67
C PRO A 115 -4.76 -12.29 2.58
N ALA A 116 -5.87 -12.90 2.21
CA ALA A 116 -7.19 -12.34 2.44
C ALA A 116 -7.56 -12.39 3.93
N ASP A 117 -8.44 -11.49 4.35
CA ASP A 117 -9.05 -11.47 5.69
C ASP A 117 -9.82 -12.75 6.03
N THR A 118 -10.36 -13.43 5.01
CA THR A 118 -10.93 -14.78 5.07
C THR A 118 -9.92 -15.89 5.36
N GLY A 119 -8.63 -15.57 5.40
CA GLY A 119 -7.53 -16.52 5.64
C GLY A 119 -7.02 -17.24 4.39
N VAL A 120 -7.66 -17.01 3.23
CA VAL A 120 -7.20 -17.55 1.93
C VAL A 120 -5.91 -16.84 1.52
N LYS A 121 -4.95 -17.60 1.01
CA LYS A 121 -3.68 -17.06 0.50
C LYS A 121 -3.24 -17.75 -0.79
N ILE A 122 -2.26 -17.18 -1.47
CA ILE A 122 -1.63 -17.82 -2.63
C ILE A 122 -1.09 -19.19 -2.21
N GLY A 123 -1.44 -20.21 -3.00
CA GLY A 123 -1.13 -21.61 -2.71
C GLY A 123 -2.23 -22.37 -1.95
N THR A 124 -3.33 -21.72 -1.56
CA THR A 124 -4.49 -22.43 -0.98
C THR A 124 -5.10 -23.39 -2.00
N PRO A 125 -5.22 -24.69 -1.69
CA PRO A 125 -5.85 -25.65 -2.60
C PRO A 125 -7.30 -25.29 -2.91
N PHE A 126 -7.72 -25.50 -4.16
CA PHE A 126 -9.12 -25.28 -4.58
C PHE A 126 -10.10 -26.12 -3.75
N SER A 127 -9.72 -27.35 -3.43
CA SER A 127 -10.51 -28.30 -2.62
C SER A 127 -10.82 -27.81 -1.22
N ASP A 128 -10.02 -26.88 -0.69
CA ASP A 128 -10.18 -26.36 0.67
C ASP A 128 -11.26 -25.26 0.71
N LEU A 129 -11.61 -24.69 -0.46
CA LEU A 129 -12.57 -23.59 -0.60
C LEU A 129 -13.87 -24.04 -1.26
N TYR A 130 -13.79 -24.93 -2.25
CA TYR A 130 -14.94 -25.29 -3.09
C TYR A 130 -15.00 -26.79 -3.34
N SER A 131 -16.21 -27.36 -3.25
CA SER A 131 -16.48 -28.74 -3.65
C SER A 131 -16.64 -28.92 -5.16
N LYS A 132 -16.98 -27.84 -5.87
CA LYS A 132 -17.16 -27.80 -7.34
C LYS A 132 -17.05 -26.37 -7.86
N ALA A 133 -16.64 -26.24 -9.13
CA ALA A 133 -16.47 -24.96 -9.80
C ALA A 133 -17.80 -24.32 -10.27
N PHE A 134 -18.80 -25.14 -10.62
CA PHE A 134 -20.05 -24.66 -11.22
C PHE A 134 -20.81 -23.69 -10.29
N GLY A 135 -21.05 -22.47 -10.78
CA GLY A 135 -21.74 -21.39 -10.07
C GLY A 135 -20.84 -20.48 -9.21
N ASN A 136 -19.63 -20.93 -8.87
CA ASN A 136 -18.67 -20.15 -8.08
C ASN A 136 -17.53 -19.57 -8.93
N CYS A 137 -17.18 -20.25 -10.04
CA CYS A 137 -15.99 -19.97 -10.81
C CYS A 137 -16.32 -19.79 -12.30
N GLN A 138 -15.56 -18.91 -12.96
CA GLN A 138 -15.53 -18.74 -14.41
C GLN A 138 -14.09 -18.66 -14.88
N LYS A 139 -13.83 -18.86 -16.18
CA LYS A 139 -12.49 -18.65 -16.74
C LYS A 139 -12.11 -17.18 -16.58
N ALA A 140 -10.90 -16.92 -16.09
CA ALA A 140 -10.37 -15.57 -16.00
C ALA A 140 -9.96 -15.06 -17.39
N ASP A 141 -10.18 -13.77 -17.63
CA ASP A 141 -9.70 -13.04 -18.81
C ASP A 141 -8.34 -12.38 -18.52
N GLY A 142 -7.63 -11.99 -19.58
CA GLY A 142 -6.36 -11.25 -19.49
C GLY A 142 -5.14 -12.03 -19.97
N ASP A 143 -3.98 -11.38 -19.93
CA ASP A 143 -2.73 -11.88 -20.54
C ASP A 143 -2.17 -13.14 -19.86
N ASP A 144 -2.53 -13.40 -18.60
CA ASP A 144 -2.14 -14.59 -17.85
C ASP A 144 -3.07 -15.79 -18.07
N ASN A 145 -3.97 -15.72 -19.05
CA ASN A 145 -4.91 -16.80 -19.31
C ASN A 145 -4.19 -18.06 -19.83
N ARG A 146 -4.65 -19.22 -19.37
CA ARG A 146 -4.28 -20.51 -19.96
C ARG A 146 -5.38 -20.92 -20.94
N ALA A 147 -5.08 -20.75 -22.24
CA ALA A 147 -5.94 -21.19 -23.34
C ALA A 147 -6.16 -22.71 -23.33
#